data_AF-A0A7X2M618-F1
#
_entry.id   AF-A0A7X2M618-F1
#
_cell.length_a   1.000
_cell.length_b   1.000
_cell.length_c   1.000
_cell.angle_alpha   90.00
_cell.angle_beta   90.00
_cell.angle_gamma   90.00
#
_symmetry.space_group_name_H-M   'P 1'
#
loop_
_entity.id
_entity.type
_entity.pdbx_description
1 polymer ?
#
loop_
_entity_poly.entity_id
_entity_poly.type
_entity_poly.pdbx_seq_one_letter_code
_entity_poly.pdbx_strand_id
1 'polypeptide(L)'
;MPAYDVSYLDSMIQKNRYLFKLIAGNCENVFQIITEYMNGTYRRHMDEGNPLFLNKTPKQILGSLGVKIRADADISDKYDEFILEWMADVYTYMQWKCEILSSKIEAKIKPEELYSLYNPLHETSLENSIEKLKTIYKP
;
A
#
# COMPACT_ATOMS: atom_id res chain seq x y z
N MET A 1 0.07 20.35 2.10
CA MET A 1 -1.01 19.94 3.03
C MET A 1 -1.18 18.45 2.81
N PRO A 2 -1.35 17.62 3.85
CA PRO A 2 -1.55 16.20 3.60
C PRO A 2 -2.92 15.94 2.96
N ALA A 3 -3.09 14.80 2.30
CA ALA A 3 -4.30 14.44 1.55
C ALA A 3 -5.58 14.38 2.42
N TYR A 4 -5.43 14.05 3.70
CA TYR A 4 -6.52 14.02 4.67
C TYR A 4 -5.96 14.23 6.09
N ASP A 5 -6.84 14.37 7.08
CA ASP A 5 -6.44 14.65 8.47
C ASP A 5 -5.54 13.56 9.06
N VAL A 6 -4.53 13.96 9.84
CA VAL A 6 -3.53 13.06 10.45
C VAL A 6 -4.17 12.00 11.36
N SER A 7 -5.35 12.28 11.93
CA SER A 7 -6.10 11.32 12.75
C SER A 7 -6.47 10.03 12.01
N TYR A 8 -6.54 10.04 10.67
CA TYR A 8 -6.77 8.85 9.86
C TYR A 8 -5.49 8.08 9.50
N LEU A 9 -4.31 8.71 9.62
CA LEU A 9 -3.06 8.17 9.08
C LEU A 9 -2.68 6.82 9.69
N ASP A 10 -2.68 6.70 11.02
CA ASP A 10 -2.31 5.45 11.70
C ASP A 10 -3.27 4.30 11.33
N SER A 11 -4.59 4.58 11.32
CA SER A 11 -5.59 3.61 10.88
C SER A 11 -5.39 3.20 9.42
N MET A 12 -5.00 4.13 8.55
CA MET A 12 -4.72 3.83 7.15
C MET A 12 -3.44 3.01 6.97
N ILE A 13 -2.39 3.28 7.74
CA ILE A 13 -1.17 2.46 7.75
C ILE A 13 -1.49 1.03 8.18
N GLN A 14 -2.12 0.84 9.33
CA GLN A 14 -2.45 -0.49 9.85
C GLN A 14 -3.37 -1.27 8.89
N LYS A 15 -4.34 -0.57 8.29
CA LYS A 15 -5.26 -1.15 7.30
C LYS A 15 -4.51 -1.64 6.06
N ASN A 16 -3.62 -0.83 5.49
CA ASN A 16 -2.89 -1.19 4.28
C ASN A 16 -1.86 -2.30 4.55
N ARG A 17 -1.17 -2.28 5.70
CA ARG A 17 -0.31 -3.38 6.15
C ARG A 17 -1.07 -4.71 6.17
N TYR A 18 -2.21 -4.72 6.84
CA TYR A 18 -3.02 -5.93 6.93
C TYR A 18 -3.60 -6.35 5.58
N LEU A 19 -4.00 -5.39 4.73
CA LEU A 19 -4.44 -5.67 3.37
C LEU A 19 -3.34 -6.36 2.56
N PHE A 20 -2.09 -5.88 2.60
CA PHE A 20 -0.98 -6.45 1.85
C PHE A 20 -0.63 -7.86 2.34
N LYS A 21 -0.69 -8.11 3.65
CA LYS A 21 -0.57 -9.46 4.23
C LYS A 21 -1.67 -10.40 3.72
N LEU A 22 -2.92 -9.94 3.70
CA LEU A 22 -4.02 -10.73 3.16
C LEU A 22 -3.84 -11.01 1.67
N ILE A 23 -3.34 -10.05 0.88
CA ILE A 23 -3.01 -10.30 -0.53
C ILE A 23 -1.96 -11.41 -0.63
N ALA A 24 -0.89 -11.35 0.17
CA ALA A 24 0.19 -12.34 0.17
C ALA A 24 -0.30 -13.77 0.44
N GLY A 25 -1.12 -13.95 1.47
CA GLY A 25 -1.63 -15.27 1.84
C GLY A 25 -2.73 -15.81 0.92
N ASN A 26 -3.37 -14.95 0.11
CA ASN A 26 -4.56 -15.34 -0.68
C ASN A 26 -4.37 -15.23 -2.20
N CYS A 27 -3.25 -14.71 -2.69
CA CYS A 27 -3.03 -14.45 -4.11
C CYS A 27 -1.63 -14.91 -4.53
N GLU A 28 -1.54 -15.61 -5.67
CA GLU A 28 -0.24 -15.93 -6.29
C GLU A 28 0.39 -14.69 -6.96
N ASN A 29 -0.45 -13.82 -7.53
CA ASN A 29 -0.07 -12.62 -8.27
C ASN A 29 -0.07 -11.36 -7.39
N VAL A 30 0.61 -11.42 -6.23
CA VAL A 30 0.61 -10.36 -5.20
C VAL A 30 0.83 -8.96 -5.76
N PHE A 31 1.88 -8.75 -6.55
CA PHE A 31 2.20 -7.44 -7.10
C PHE A 31 1.15 -6.91 -8.07
N GLN A 32 0.59 -7.79 -8.91
CA GLN A 32 -0.50 -7.42 -9.81
C GLN A 32 -1.73 -6.95 -9.00
N ILE A 33 -2.11 -7.68 -7.95
CA ILE A 33 -3.25 -7.32 -7.09
C ILE A 33 -2.98 -6.00 -6.34
N ILE A 34 -1.75 -5.75 -5.91
CA ILE A 34 -1.35 -4.45 -5.35
C ILE A 34 -1.49 -3.35 -6.41
N THR A 35 -1.02 -3.55 -7.63
CA THR A 35 -1.20 -2.59 -8.73
C THR A 35 -2.68 -2.32 -9.03
N GLU A 36 -3.51 -3.35 -9.07
CA GLU A 36 -4.97 -3.22 -9.25
C GLU A 36 -5.61 -2.44 -8.10
N TYR A 37 -5.18 -2.69 -6.85
CA TYR A 37 -5.62 -1.92 -5.69
C TYR A 37 -5.25 -0.44 -5.82
N MET A 38 -3.99 -0.14 -6.16
CA MET A 38 -3.48 1.23 -6.29
C MET A 38 -4.18 2.03 -7.41
N ASN A 39 -4.65 1.33 -8.44
CA ASN A 39 -5.40 1.91 -9.56
C ASN A 39 -6.93 1.82 -9.39
N GLY A 40 -7.40 1.18 -8.31
CA GLY A 40 -8.80 0.88 -8.07
C GLY A 40 -9.60 2.06 -7.51
N THR A 41 -10.92 1.97 -7.65
CA THR A 41 -11.88 3.00 -7.18
C THR A 41 -11.82 3.22 -5.68
N TYR A 42 -11.61 2.15 -4.90
CA TYR A 42 -11.49 2.24 -3.45
C TYR A 42 -10.28 3.07 -3.05
N ARG A 43 -9.10 2.78 -3.61
CA ARG A 43 -7.89 3.52 -3.26
C ARG A 43 -7.99 4.97 -3.72
N ARG A 44 -8.52 5.22 -4.92
CA ARG A 44 -8.76 6.59 -5.40
C ARG A 44 -9.59 7.42 -4.42
N HIS A 45 -10.72 6.89 -3.94
CA HIS A 45 -11.56 7.63 -2.99
C HIS A 45 -10.92 7.77 -1.61
N MET A 46 -10.06 6.83 -1.19
CA MET A 46 -9.24 6.99 0.02
C MET A 46 -8.22 8.13 -0.17
N ASP A 47 -7.57 8.20 -1.33
CA ASP A 47 -6.60 9.25 -1.65
C ASP A 47 -7.26 10.64 -1.67
N GLU A 48 -8.51 10.72 -2.12
CA GLU A 48 -9.37 11.92 -2.08
C GLU A 48 -9.89 12.24 -0.66
N GLY A 49 -9.52 11.46 0.35
CA GLY A 49 -9.90 11.68 1.75
C GLY A 49 -11.36 11.35 2.07
N ASN A 50 -12.05 10.56 1.25
CA ASN A 50 -13.47 10.26 1.45
C ASN A 50 -13.70 9.40 2.72
N PRO A 51 -14.41 9.91 3.75
CA PRO A 51 -14.55 9.20 5.03
C PRO A 51 -15.22 7.83 4.90
N LEU A 52 -16.16 7.65 3.96
CA LEU A 52 -16.81 6.36 3.75
C LEU A 52 -15.82 5.29 3.28
N PHE A 53 -14.87 5.68 2.43
CA PHE A 53 -13.85 4.78 1.88
C PHE A 53 -12.68 4.58 2.85
N LEU A 54 -12.27 5.63 3.56
CA LEU A 54 -11.28 5.53 4.63
C LEU A 54 -11.69 4.53 5.71
N ASN A 55 -12.99 4.34 5.95
CA ASN A 55 -13.53 3.37 6.92
C ASN A 55 -13.84 1.98 6.35
N LYS A 56 -13.57 1.70 5.06
CA LYS A 56 -13.75 0.35 4.50
C LYS A 56 -12.75 -0.62 5.10
N THR A 57 -13.20 -1.84 5.36
CA THR A 57 -12.32 -2.89 5.91
C THR A 57 -11.48 -3.53 4.81
N PRO A 58 -10.31 -4.11 5.13
CA PRO A 58 -9.51 -4.87 4.16
C PRO A 58 -10.29 -5.97 3.44
N LYS A 59 -11.24 -6.63 4.12
CA LYS A 59 -12.12 -7.64 3.49
C LYS A 59 -13.02 -7.05 2.41
N GLN A 60 -13.56 -5.86 2.63
CA GLN A 60 -14.39 -5.17 1.64
C GLN A 60 -13.56 -4.71 0.43
N ILE A 61 -12.31 -4.29 0.66
CA ILE A 61 -11.37 -3.92 -0.41
C ILE A 61 -11.01 -5.15 -1.24
N LEU A 62 -10.63 -6.25 -0.62
CA LEU A 62 -10.31 -7.49 -1.33
C LEU A 62 -11.48 -8.03 -2.14
N GLY A 63 -12.69 -7.96 -1.57
CA GLY A 63 -13.91 -8.33 -2.28
C GLY A 63 -14.14 -7.49 -3.55
N SER A 64 -13.78 -6.21 -3.55
CA SER A 64 -13.89 -5.37 -4.76
C SER A 64 -12.81 -5.66 -5.80
N LEU A 65 -11.71 -6.28 -5.40
CA LEU A 65 -10.65 -6.80 -6.28
C LEU A 65 -10.92 -8.24 -6.75
N GLY A 66 -12.09 -8.82 -6.40
CA GLY A 66 -12.42 -10.20 -6.75
C GLY A 66 -11.63 -11.26 -5.96
N VAL A 67 -10.90 -10.86 -4.92
CA VAL A 67 -10.10 -11.76 -4.08
C VAL A 67 -11.00 -12.38 -3.01
N LYS A 68 -11.08 -13.71 -3.01
CA LYS A 68 -11.76 -14.47 -1.96
C LYS A 68 -10.78 -14.80 -0.84
N ILE A 69 -11.12 -14.38 0.37
CA ILE A 69 -10.30 -14.67 1.55
C ILE A 69 -10.55 -16.11 1.99
N ARG A 70 -9.48 -16.89 2.03
CA ARG A 70 -9.39 -18.17 2.69
C ARG A 70 -9.08 -17.95 4.17
N ALA A 71 -9.89 -18.53 5.05
CA ALA A 71 -9.70 -18.43 6.49
C ALA A 71 -8.47 -19.23 6.98
N ASP A 72 -8.00 -20.16 6.16
CA ASP A 72 -6.87 -21.07 6.36
C ASP A 72 -5.69 -20.72 5.43
N ALA A 73 -5.58 -19.46 5.03
CA ALA A 73 -4.43 -18.99 4.27
C ALA A 73 -3.17 -19.06 5.15
N ASP A 74 -2.18 -19.85 4.71
CA ASP A 74 -0.86 -19.90 5.33
C ASP A 74 -0.05 -18.65 4.99
N ILE A 75 1.04 -18.44 5.74
CA ILE A 75 2.05 -17.42 5.44
C ILE A 75 2.61 -17.71 4.04
N SER A 76 2.75 -16.67 3.23
CA SER A 76 3.34 -16.77 1.90
C SER A 76 4.78 -17.28 1.98
N ASP A 77 5.09 -18.34 1.24
CA ASP A 77 6.45 -18.86 1.08
C ASP A 77 7.28 -18.04 0.08
N LYS A 78 6.61 -17.28 -0.79
CA LYS A 78 7.20 -16.52 -1.89
C LYS A 78 7.50 -15.06 -1.54
N TYR A 79 6.72 -14.46 -0.66
CA TYR A 79 6.82 -13.04 -0.32
C TYR A 79 6.92 -12.85 1.18
N ASP A 80 7.89 -12.04 1.62
CA ASP A 80 8.09 -11.70 3.01
C ASP A 80 7.06 -10.66 3.46
N GLU A 81 6.29 -10.99 4.50
CA GLU A 81 5.22 -10.14 5.00
C GLU A 81 5.73 -8.81 5.59
N PHE A 82 6.92 -8.78 6.19
CA PHE A 82 7.49 -7.54 6.73
C PHE A 82 7.88 -6.57 5.61
N ILE A 83 8.39 -7.11 4.50
CA ILE A 83 8.68 -6.28 3.31
C ILE A 83 7.39 -5.70 2.74
N LEU A 84 6.33 -6.52 2.65
CA LEU A 84 5.03 -6.06 2.19
C LEU A 84 4.38 -5.03 3.13
N GLU A 85 4.54 -5.16 4.44
CA GLU A 85 4.10 -4.13 5.39
C GLU A 85 4.86 -2.82 5.19
N TRP A 86 6.17 -2.88 5.01
CA TRP A 86 6.97 -1.69 4.71
C TRP A 86 6.57 -1.04 3.38
N MET A 87 6.28 -1.82 2.34
CA MET A 87 5.74 -1.28 1.08
C MET A 87 4.41 -0.56 1.29
N ALA A 88 3.51 -1.16 2.09
CA ALA A 88 2.23 -0.55 2.43
C ALA A 88 2.42 0.80 3.15
N ASP A 89 3.39 0.89 4.05
CA ASP A 89 3.74 2.13 4.74
C ASP A 89 4.24 3.20 3.79
N VAL A 90 5.18 2.83 2.90
CA VAL A 90 5.74 3.76 1.91
C VAL A 90 4.63 4.32 1.04
N TYR A 91 3.81 3.46 0.43
CA TYR A 91 2.72 3.93 -0.44
C TYR A 91 1.68 4.76 0.30
N THR A 92 1.33 4.39 1.53
CA THR A 92 0.32 5.12 2.32
C THR A 92 0.85 6.48 2.76
N TYR A 93 2.04 6.50 3.37
CA TYR A 93 2.61 7.74 3.90
C TYR A 93 3.04 8.69 2.78
N MET A 94 3.53 8.18 1.64
CA MET A 94 3.88 9.01 0.49
C MET A 94 2.64 9.66 -0.14
N GLN A 95 1.56 8.90 -0.34
CA GLN A 95 0.28 9.42 -0.80
C GLN A 95 -0.22 10.51 0.14
N TRP A 96 -0.29 10.21 1.45
CA TRP A 96 -0.80 11.14 2.45
C TRP A 96 0.05 12.41 2.54
N LYS A 97 1.37 12.29 2.67
CA LYS A 97 2.31 13.41 2.88
C LYS A 97 2.41 14.31 1.64
N CYS A 98 2.40 13.72 0.46
CA CYS A 98 2.65 14.44 -0.80
C CYS A 98 1.36 14.80 -1.56
N GLU A 99 0.20 14.30 -1.15
CA GLU A 99 -1.09 14.55 -1.82
C GLU A 99 -1.09 14.09 -3.30
N ILE A 100 -0.43 12.96 -3.57
CA ILE A 100 -0.32 12.38 -4.91
C ILE A 100 -1.18 11.12 -4.97
N LEU A 101 -2.01 10.98 -6.01
CA LEU A 101 -2.79 9.76 -6.22
C LEU A 101 -1.89 8.52 -6.25
N SER A 102 -2.33 7.47 -5.58
CA SER A 102 -1.65 6.19 -5.46
C SER A 102 -1.36 5.56 -6.81
N SER A 103 -2.25 5.72 -7.78
CA SER A 103 -2.03 5.30 -9.17
C SER A 103 -0.84 6.00 -9.83
N LYS A 104 -0.57 7.26 -9.50
CA LYS A 104 0.60 7.99 -10.00
C LYS A 104 1.89 7.54 -9.31
N ILE A 105 1.81 7.23 -8.01
CA ILE A 105 2.96 6.68 -7.26
C ILE A 105 3.30 5.30 -7.81
N GLU A 106 2.32 4.41 -7.95
CA GLU A 106 2.48 3.06 -8.51
C GLU A 106 2.99 3.08 -9.96
N ALA A 107 2.54 4.04 -10.78
CA ALA A 107 3.03 4.18 -12.15
C ALA A 107 4.53 4.48 -12.21
N LYS A 108 5.10 5.13 -11.18
CA LYS A 108 6.52 5.49 -11.09
C LYS A 108 7.36 4.51 -10.29
N ILE A 109 6.77 3.91 -9.27
CA ILE A 109 7.42 3.00 -8.35
C ILE A 109 6.55 1.74 -8.31
N LYS A 110 6.88 0.78 -9.17
CA LYS A 110 6.11 -0.46 -9.30
C LYS A 110 6.27 -1.34 -8.05
N PRO A 111 5.28 -2.18 -7.70
CA PRO A 111 5.38 -3.01 -6.49
C PRO A 111 6.61 -3.93 -6.48
N GLU A 112 6.97 -4.52 -7.63
CA GLU A 112 8.17 -5.34 -7.82
C GLU A 112 9.44 -4.56 -7.48
N GLU A 113 9.52 -3.33 -8.00
CA GLU A 113 10.66 -2.45 -7.83
C GLU A 113 10.78 -1.99 -6.38
N LEU A 114 9.67 -1.56 -5.77
CA LEU A 114 9.65 -1.16 -4.37
C LEU A 114 10.05 -2.31 -3.46
N TYR A 115 9.57 -3.53 -3.72
CA TYR A 115 9.96 -4.72 -2.97
C TYR A 115 11.47 -4.93 -3.00
N SER A 116 12.11 -4.76 -4.17
CA SER A 116 13.57 -4.89 -4.32
C SER A 116 14.37 -3.80 -3.58
N LEU A 117 13.74 -2.65 -3.32
CA LEU A 117 14.34 -1.51 -2.62
C LEU A 117 14.25 -1.61 -1.09
N TYR A 118 13.68 -2.68 -0.54
CA TYR A 118 13.58 -2.88 0.91
C TYR A 118 14.96 -2.82 1.57
N ASN A 119 15.88 -3.73 1.24
CA ASN A 119 17.22 -3.78 1.84
C ASN A 119 17.96 -2.42 1.86
N PRO A 120 18.05 -1.67 0.75
CA PRO A 120 18.76 -0.38 0.75
C PRO A 120 18.03 0.77 1.48
N LEU A 121 16.73 0.66 1.78
CA LEU A 121 15.93 1.77 2.30
C LEU A 121 15.31 1.52 3.69
N HIS A 122 14.96 0.29 4.03
CA HIS A 122 14.20 -0.05 5.24
C HIS A 122 14.92 0.25 6.56
N GLU A 123 16.26 0.29 6.55
CA GLU A 123 17.07 0.67 7.72
C GLU A 123 16.96 2.18 8.05
N THR A 124 16.37 2.95 7.14
CA THR A 124 16.10 4.38 7.35
C THR A 124 14.68 4.60 7.85
N SER A 125 14.42 5.73 8.52
CA SER A 125 13.05 6.10 8.87
C SER A 125 12.16 6.16 7.62
N LEU A 126 10.85 5.94 7.80
CA LEU A 126 9.88 6.01 6.70
C LEU A 126 9.94 7.36 5.97
N GLU A 127 10.13 8.44 6.72
CA GLU A 127 10.37 9.79 6.21
C GLU A 127 11.58 9.83 5.24
N ASN A 128 12.73 9.29 5.67
CA ASN A 128 13.95 9.28 4.88
C ASN A 128 13.84 8.39 3.64
N SER A 129 13.16 7.24 3.77
CA SER A 129 12.86 6.36 2.64
C SER A 129 12.11 7.11 1.54
N ILE A 130 11.09 7.90 1.91
CA ILE A 130 10.31 8.68 0.96
C ILE A 130 11.13 9.79 0.31
N GLU A 131 11.95 10.54 1.06
CA GLU A 131 12.77 11.60 0.46
C GLU A 131 13.79 11.03 -0.54
N LYS A 132 14.35 9.84 -0.27
CA LYS A 132 15.17 9.11 -1.24
C LYS A 132 14.37 8.70 -2.48
N LEU A 133 13.19 8.09 -2.32
CA LEU A 133 12.32 7.69 -3.43
C LEU A 133 11.89 8.90 -4.29
N LYS A 134 11.59 10.04 -3.67
CA LYS A 134 11.27 11.29 -4.38
C LYS A 134 12.43 11.77 -5.24
N THR A 135 13.67 11.58 -4.77
CA THR A 135 14.88 11.94 -5.52
C THR A 135 15.07 11.03 -6.73
N ILE A 136 14.82 9.73 -6.57
CA ILE A 136 14.99 8.73 -7.63
C ILE A 136 13.90 8.88 -8.71
N TYR A 137 12.64 9.02 -8.31
CA TYR A 137 11.49 8.88 -9.23
C TYR A 137 10.79 10.19 -9.57
N LYS A 138 11.17 11.33 -8.96
CA LYS A 138 10.53 12.67 -9.10
C LYS A 138 9.01 12.57 -9.33
N PRO A 139 8.23 12.24 -8.28
CA PRO A 139 6.82 11.86 -8.38
C PRO A 139 5.90 12.95 -8.90
#